data_AF-A0A9E2Z0W2-F1
#
_entry.id   AF-A0A9E2Z0W2-F1
#
_cell.length_a   1.000
_cell.length_b   1.000
_cell.length_c   1.000
_cell.angle_alpha   90.00
_cell.angle_beta   90.00
_cell.angle_gamma   90.00
#
_symmetry.space_group_name_H-M   'P 1'
#
loop_
_entity.id
_entity.type
_entity.pdbx_description
1 polymer ?
#
loop_
_entity_poly.entity_id
_entity_poly.type
_entity_poly.pdbx_seq_one_letter_code
_entity_poly.pdbx_strand_id
1 'polypeptide(L)' 'MARLPYLEPEEVAPEYRDMLKRNTNLHKLLVNSPDMARAFNGIGNFI' A
#
# COMPACT_ATOMS: atom_id res chain seq x y z
N MET A 1 5.74 19.91 -2.91
CA MET A 1 4.96 18.65 -2.92
C MET A 1 5.79 17.57 -2.23
N ALA A 2 5.31 16.97 -1.15
CA ALA A 2 5.99 15.85 -0.53
C ALA A 2 5.75 14.59 -1.38
N ARG A 3 6.80 14.05 -1.99
CA ARG A 3 6.77 12.77 -2.70
C ARG A 3 7.32 11.72 -1.75
N LEU A 4 6.50 10.73 -1.39
CA LEU A 4 6.98 9.53 -0.72
C LEU A 4 7.65 8.59 -1.72
N PRO A 5 8.65 7.80 -1.29
CA PRO A 5 9.22 6.76 -2.12
C PRO A 5 8.18 5.67 -2.40
N TYR A 6 8.29 5.05 -3.57
CA TYR A 6 7.54 3.84 -3.88
C TYR A 6 8.31 2.66 -3.29
N LEU A 7 7.66 1.87 -2.44
CA LEU A 7 8.25 0.69 -1.84
C LEU A 7 7.93 -0.55 -2.67
N GLU A 8 8.93 -1.39 -2.87
CA GLU A 8 8.78 -2.70 -3.48
C GLU A 8 8.41 -3.76 -2.42
N PRO A 9 7.84 -4.92 -2.82
CA PRO A 9 7.38 -5.95 -1.86
C PRO A 9 8.46 -6.47 -0.91
N GLU A 10 9.72 -6.40 -1.31
CA GLU A 10 10.88 -6.82 -0.51
C GLU A 10 11.19 -5.85 0.64
N GLU A 11 10.87 -4.57 0.44
CA GLU A 11 11.08 -3.48 1.40
C GLU A 11 9.94 -3.35 2.41
N VAL A 12 8.86 -4.10 2.20
CA VAL A 12 7.66 -4.12 3.04
C VAL A 12 7.66 -5.37 3.91
N ALA A 13 7.21 -5.21 5.16
CA ALA A 13 7.05 -6.33 6.08
C ALA A 13 6.17 -7.43 5.45
N PRO A 14 6.49 -8.72 5.65
CA PRO A 14 5.79 -9.83 4.98
C PRO A 14 4.27 -9.79 5.14
N GLU A 15 3.79 -9.29 6.27
CA GLU A 15 2.37 -9.17 6.65
C GLU A 15 1.58 -8.12 5.85
N TYR A 16 2.27 -7.22 5.14
CA TYR A 16 1.67 -6.16 4.33
C TYR A 16 1.97 -6.31 2.83
N ARG A 17 2.69 -7.37 2.43
CA ARG A 17 3.00 -7.63 1.02
C ARG A 17 1.76 -7.92 0.19
N ASP A 18 0.72 -8.45 0.82
CA ASP A 18 -0.59 -8.67 0.22
C ASP A 18 -1.23 -7.35 -0.26
N MET A 19 -0.93 -6.22 0.40
CA MET A 19 -1.40 -4.90 0.00
C MET A 19 -0.83 -4.45 -1.36
N LEU A 20 0.32 -4.99 -1.77
CA LEU A 20 0.93 -4.72 -3.07
C LEU A 20 0.47 -5.70 -4.16
N LYS A 21 -0.50 -6.60 -3.89
CA LYS A 21 -1.09 -7.48 -4.92
C LYS A 21 -1.59 -6.69 -6.13
N ARG A 22 -2.22 -5.55 -5.89
CA ARG A 22 -2.54 -4.56 -6.92
C ARG A 22 -1.37 -3.61 -7.02
N ASN A 23 -0.35 -4.00 -7.80
CA ASN A 23 0.91 -3.29 -8.00
C ASN A 23 0.74 -1.94 -8.74
N THR A 24 -0.03 -1.05 -8.16
CA THR A 24 -0.37 0.28 -8.68
C THR A 24 0.40 1.34 -7.89
N ASN A 25 0.65 2.48 -8.52
CA ASN A 25 1.37 3.59 -7.88
C ASN A 25 0.70 4.04 -6.56
N LEU A 26 -0.63 3.96 -6.48
CA LEU A 26 -1.37 4.27 -5.25
C LEU A 26 -1.03 3.29 -4.12
N HIS A 27 -1.07 1.99 -4.37
CA HIS A 27 -0.76 0.98 -3.36
C HIS A 27 0.72 1.06 -2.93
N LYS A 28 1.63 1.35 -3.86
CA LYS A 28 3.05 1.61 -3.54
C LYS A 28 3.25 2.82 -2.64
N LEU A 29 2.40 3.85 -2.74
CA LEU A 29 2.43 5.00 -1.83
C LEU A 29 1.81 4.67 -0.48
N LEU A 30 0.63 4.04 -0.49
CA LEU A 30 -0.13 3.73 0.72
C LEU A 30 0.65 2.81 1.67
N VAL A 31 1.49 1.91 1.15
CA VAL A 31 2.27 0.98 1.99
C VAL A 31 3.33 1.67 2.86
N ASN A 32 3.65 2.95 2.60
CA ASN A 32 4.43 3.78 3.53
C ASN A 32 3.70 3.98 4.89
N SER A 33 2.38 3.76 4.93
CA SER A 33 1.55 3.74 6.14
C SER A 33 0.65 2.50 6.12
N PRO A 34 1.12 1.36 6.67
CA PRO A 34 0.43 0.07 6.56
C PRO A 34 -1.01 0.07 7.12
N ASP A 35 -1.25 0.77 8.22
CA ASP A 35 -2.59 0.88 8.82
C ASP A 35 -3.58 1.59 7.89
N MET A 36 -3.13 2.67 7.23
CA MET A 36 -3.91 3.38 6.21
C MET A 36 -4.15 2.51 4.97
N ALA A 37 -3.13 1.79 4.50
CA ALA A 37 -3.25 0.88 3.36
C ALA A 37 -4.27 -0.25 3.62
N ARG A 38 -4.37 -0.74 4.87
CA ARG A 38 -5.36 -1.75 5.28
C ARG A 38 -6.77 -1.18 5.30
N ALA A 39 -6.96 -0.01 5.91
CA ALA A 39 -8.25 0.68 5.92
C ALA A 39 -8.74 1.03 4.50
N PHE A 40 -7.82 1.48 3.63
CA PHE A 40 -8.12 1.84 2.25
C PHE A 40 -8.56 0.64 1.41
N ASN A 41 -7.95 -0.54 1.63
CA ASN A 41 -8.41 -1.78 0.99
C ASN A 41 -9.85 -2.16 1.37
N GLY A 42 -10.29 -1.83 2.59
CA GLY A 42 -11.69 -2.01 3.00
C GLY A 42 -12.64 -1.13 2.20
N ILE A 43 -12.30 0.16 2.06
CA ILE A 43 -13.14 1.14 1.34
C ILE A 43 -13.12 0.88 -0.18
N GLY A 44 -11.95 0.60 -0.76
CA GLY A 44 -11.81 0.40 -2.20
C GLY A 44 -12.45 -0.87 -2.77
N ASN A 45 -12.86 -1.82 -1.91
CA ASN A 45 -13.65 -3.00 -2.30
C ASN A 45 -15.15 -2.85 -2.00
N PHE A 46 -15.56 -1.78 -1.32
CA PHE A 46 -16.97 -1.50 -1.03
C PHE A 46 -17.68 -0.80 -2.20
N ILE A 47 -16.91 -0.21 -3.12
CA ILE A 47 -17.36 0.53 -4.31
C ILE A 47 -17.10 -0.33 -5.54
#